data_AF-A0A843IZT8-F1
#
_entry.id   AF-A0A843IZT8-F1
#
_cell.length_a   1.000
_cell.length_b   1.000
_cell.length_c   1.000
_cell.angle_alpha   90.00
_cell.angle_beta   90.00
_cell.angle_gamma   90.00
#
_symmetry.space_group_name_H-M   'P 1'
#
loop_
_entity.id
_entity.type
_entity.pdbx_description
1 polymer ?
#
loop_
_entity_poly.entity_id
_entity_poly.type
_entity_poly.pdbx_seq_one_letter_code
_entity_poly.pdbx_strand_id
1 'polypeptide(L)'
;SILLRLGFRKSSAVFKTRNEYSFAGTTVALDEVAGLGSFVEIEVISEDKDSALRTIADVKKRLEIAGEHIQVSYLEMILKKEGLLS
;
A
#
# COMPACT_ATOMS: atom_id res chain seq x y z
N SER A 1 -14.28 5.87 22.04
CA SER A 1 -13.08 4.99 22.07
C SER A 1 -11.96 5.69 22.83
N ILE A 2 -10.89 4.98 23.19
CA ILE A 2 -9.68 5.58 23.78
C ILE A 2 -9.07 6.67 22.88
N LEU A 3 -9.08 6.49 21.56
CA LEU A 3 -8.54 7.44 20.59
C LEU A 3 -9.25 8.81 20.64
N LEU A 4 -10.58 8.84 20.69
CA LEU A 4 -11.33 10.10 20.79
C LEU A 4 -11.05 10.84 22.12
N ARG A 5 -10.83 10.09 23.21
CA ARG A 5 -10.52 10.67 24.53
C ARG A 5 -9.10 11.23 24.60
N LEU A 6 -8.20 10.71 23.79
CA LEU A 6 -6.84 11.24 23.59
C LEU A 6 -6.80 12.41 22.59
N GLY A 7 -7.95 12.86 22.07
CA GLY A 7 -8.04 14.00 21.15
C GLY A 7 -7.86 13.66 19.67
N PHE A 8 -7.67 12.38 19.30
CA PHE A 8 -7.63 11.98 17.90
C PHE A 8 -8.99 12.16 17.24
N ARG A 9 -8.98 12.55 15.95
CA ARG A 9 -10.16 12.67 15.11
C ARG A 9 -10.02 11.74 13.91
N LYS A 10 -11.15 11.18 13.45
CA LYS A 10 -11.18 10.34 12.25
C LYS A 10 -11.00 11.24 11.03
N SER A 11 -9.97 10.98 10.21
CA SER A 11 -9.75 11.69 8.95
C SER A 11 -10.68 11.15 7.85
N SER A 12 -10.58 9.86 7.51
CA SER A 12 -11.48 9.17 6.59
C SER A 12 -11.44 7.66 6.88
N ALA A 13 -11.96 6.83 5.98
CA ALA A 13 -11.87 5.37 6.05
C ALA A 13 -11.46 4.79 4.69
N VAL A 14 -10.57 3.80 4.71
CA VAL A 14 -10.21 2.99 3.55
C VAL A 14 -10.87 1.63 3.71
N PHE A 15 -11.63 1.20 2.70
CA PHE A 15 -12.21 -0.14 2.65
C PHE A 15 -11.52 -0.93 1.55
N LYS A 16 -10.96 -2.09 1.91
CA LYS A 16 -10.26 -2.96 0.96
C LYS A 16 -10.43 -4.43 1.26
N THR A 17 -10.38 -5.25 0.21
CA THR A 17 -10.18 -6.71 0.31
C THR A 17 -8.75 -7.02 -0.09
N ARG A 18 -8.04 -7.79 0.73
CA ARG A 18 -6.61 -8.10 0.54
C ARG A 18 -6.39 -9.60 0.42
N ASN A 19 -5.62 -10.01 -0.58
CA ASN A 19 -5.06 -11.36 -0.67
C ASN A 19 -3.54 -11.28 -0.54
N GLU A 20 -2.98 -11.87 0.51
CA GLU A 20 -1.53 -11.85 0.81
C GLU A 20 -0.86 -13.17 0.45
N TYR A 21 0.33 -13.06 -0.12
CA TYR A 21 1.17 -14.18 -0.53
C TYR A 21 2.61 -13.96 -0.08
N SER A 22 3.25 -14.99 0.45
CA SER A 22 4.70 -14.98 0.66
C SER A 22 5.41 -15.44 -0.61
N PHE A 23 6.31 -14.63 -1.14
CA PHE A 23 7.06 -14.95 -2.36
C PHE A 23 8.48 -14.39 -2.28
N ALA A 24 9.49 -15.24 -2.50
CA ALA A 24 10.89 -14.81 -2.59
C ALA A 24 11.40 -13.93 -1.40
N GLY A 25 10.91 -14.19 -0.19
CA GLY A 25 11.28 -13.41 1.00
C GLY A 25 10.52 -12.08 1.14
N THR A 26 9.50 -11.84 0.33
CA THR A 26 8.63 -10.66 0.39
C THR A 26 7.19 -11.08 0.69
N THR A 27 6.40 -10.11 1.14
CA THR A 27 4.93 -10.22 1.11
C THR A 27 4.44 -9.51 -0.15
N VAL A 28 3.65 -10.19 -0.96
CA VAL A 28 2.94 -9.61 -2.11
C VAL A 28 1.46 -9.59 -1.78
N ALA A 29 0.86 -8.40 -1.76
CA ALA A 29 -0.56 -8.23 -1.48
C ALA A 29 -1.30 -7.74 -2.73
N LEU A 30 -2.41 -8.41 -3.08
CA LEU A 30 -3.35 -7.97 -4.09
C LEU A 30 -4.54 -7.31 -3.39
N ASP A 31 -4.67 -6.00 -3.57
CA ASP A 31 -5.62 -5.16 -2.87
C ASP A 31 -6.71 -4.65 -3.82
N GLU A 32 -7.96 -4.98 -3.52
CA GLU A 32 -9.14 -4.37 -4.12
C GLU A 32 -9.65 -3.25 -3.22
N VAL A 33 -9.42 -2.00 -3.61
CA VAL A 33 -9.71 -0.82 -2.78
C VAL A 33 -10.95 -0.11 -3.28
N ALA A 34 -11.96 0.01 -2.41
CA ALA A 34 -13.23 0.63 -2.74
C ALA A 34 -13.02 2.08 -3.20
N GLY A 35 -13.44 2.37 -4.44
CA GLY A 35 -13.33 3.70 -5.04
C GLY A 35 -11.98 4.06 -5.65
N LEU A 36 -10.95 3.20 -5.55
CA LEU A 36 -9.63 3.40 -6.16
C LEU A 36 -9.24 2.32 -7.18
N GLY A 37 -9.79 1.10 -7.06
CA GLY A 37 -9.49 -0.03 -7.95
C GLY A 37 -8.51 -1.03 -7.35
N SER A 38 -7.87 -1.81 -8.22
CA SER A 38 -6.96 -2.91 -7.86
C SER A 38 -5.50 -2.45 -7.79
N PHE A 39 -4.76 -2.95 -6.80
CA PHE A 39 -3.36 -2.61 -6.57
C PHE A 39 -2.55 -3.85 -6.19
N VAL A 40 -1.24 -3.76 -6.41
CA VAL A 40 -0.26 -4.72 -5.88
C VAL A 40 0.71 -3.99 -4.96
N GLU A 41 0.87 -4.51 -3.74
CA GLU A 41 1.91 -4.08 -2.80
C GLU A 41 2.98 -5.17 -2.68
N ILE A 42 4.25 -4.75 -2.60
CA ILE A 42 5.39 -5.64 -2.37
C ILE A 42 6.11 -5.10 -1.14
N GLU A 43 6.08 -5.85 -0.05
CA GLU A 43 6.68 -5.48 1.22
C GLU A 43 7.90 -6.35 1.51
N VAL A 44 8.98 -5.69 1.97
CA VAL A 44 10.23 -6.33 2.36
C VAL A 44 10.64 -5.79 3.72
N ILE A 45 10.86 -6.68 4.68
CA ILE A 45 11.46 -6.32 5.97
C ILE A 45 12.98 -6.43 5.81
N SER A 46 13.67 -5.29 5.87
CA SER A 46 15.12 -5.22 5.72
C SER A 46 15.66 -4.03 6.51
N GLU A 47 16.87 -4.18 7.06
CA GLU A 47 17.61 -3.09 7.69
C GLU A 47 18.38 -2.24 6.65
N ASP A 48 18.66 -2.82 5.47
CA ASP A 48 19.27 -2.12 4.34
C ASP A 48 18.21 -1.78 3.28
N LYS A 49 18.08 -0.47 3.00
CA LYS A 49 17.14 0.05 2.01
C LYS A 49 17.50 -0.39 0.59
N ASP A 50 18.79 -0.41 0.24
CA ASP A 50 19.20 -0.73 -1.13
C ASP A 50 18.95 -2.21 -1.43
N SER A 51 19.17 -3.10 -0.46
CA SER A 51 18.79 -4.51 -0.53
C SER A 51 17.28 -4.69 -0.70
N ALA A 52 16.47 -3.94 0.06
CA ALA A 52 15.01 -3.99 -0.10
C ALA A 52 14.57 -3.58 -1.50
N LEU A 53 15.12 -2.49 -2.04
CA LEU A 53 14.79 -2.00 -3.39
C LEU A 53 15.20 -3.00 -4.48
N ARG A 54 16.37 -3.64 -4.37
CA ARG A 54 16.78 -4.72 -5.28
C ARG A 54 15.81 -5.89 -5.24
N THR A 55 15.43 -6.32 -4.04
CA THR A 55 14.47 -7.42 -3.85
C THR A 55 13.10 -7.10 -4.46
N ILE A 56 12.59 -5.88 -4.24
CA ILE A 56 11.34 -5.42 -4.84
C ILE A 56 11.42 -5.41 -6.37
N ALA A 57 12.52 -4.92 -6.94
CA ALA A 57 12.72 -4.89 -8.40
C ALA A 57 12.76 -6.30 -9.00
N ASP A 58 13.43 -7.25 -8.32
CA ASP A 58 13.49 -8.64 -8.74
C ASP A 58 12.11 -9.32 -8.68
N VAL A 59 11.33 -9.08 -7.62
CA VAL A 59 9.97 -9.60 -7.49
C VAL A 59 9.07 -9.03 -8.59
N LYS A 60 9.11 -7.71 -8.84
CA LYS A 60 8.36 -7.08 -9.92
C LYS A 60 8.66 -7.73 -11.26
N LYS A 61 9.94 -7.95 -11.57
CA LYS A 61 10.36 -8.58 -12.81
C LYS A 61 9.87 -10.02 -12.93
N ARG A 62 9.99 -10.81 -11.86
CA ARG A 62 9.63 -12.24 -11.84
C ARG A 62 8.11 -12.48 -11.94
N LEU A 63 7.32 -11.58 -11.38
CA LEU A 63 5.86 -11.65 -11.42
C LEU A 63 5.26 -10.85 -12.59
N GLU A 64 6.10 -10.30 -13.46
CA GLU A 64 5.69 -9.50 -14.62
C GLU A 64 4.75 -8.34 -14.24
N ILE A 65 4.97 -7.76 -13.05
CA ILE A 65 4.17 -6.66 -12.54
C ILE A 65 4.48 -5.41 -13.36
N ALA A 66 3.50 -4.95 -14.10
CA ALA A 66 3.52 -3.71 -14.86
C ALA A 66 2.73 -2.60 -14.14
N GLY A 67 3.05 -1.34 -14.44
CA GLY A 67 2.35 -0.18 -13.90
C GLY A 67 3.29 0.83 -13.24
N GLU A 68 2.76 2.02 -12.98
CA GLU A 68 3.50 3.07 -12.31
C GLU A 68 3.73 2.73 -10.83
N HIS A 69 4.89 3.13 -10.32
CA HIS A 69 5.16 3.02 -8.90
C HIS A 69 4.42 4.14 -8.15
N ILE A 70 3.45 3.75 -7.33
CA ILE A 70 2.64 4.67 -6.53
C ILE A 70 3.30 4.82 -5.15
N GLN A 71 3.65 6.05 -4.79
CA GLN A 71 4.32 6.39 -3.52
C GLN A 71 3.38 7.04 -2.49
N VAL A 72 2.09 7.17 -2.81
CA VAL A 72 1.05 7.73 -1.94
C VAL A 72 0.18 6.60 -1.40
N SER A 73 -0.25 6.72 -0.14
CA SER A 73 -1.15 5.76 0.48
C SER A 73 -2.57 5.83 -0.10
N TYR A 74 -3.36 4.75 0.04
CA TYR A 74 -4.77 4.76 -0.35
C TYR A 74 -5.57 5.86 0.34
N LEU A 75 -5.26 6.17 1.61
CA LEU A 75 -5.93 7.26 2.33
C LEU A 75 -5.66 8.60 1.64
N GLU A 76 -4.41 8.89 1.29
CA GLU A 76 -4.06 10.11 0.57
C GLU A 76 -4.71 10.18 -0.82
N MET A 77 -4.75 9.04 -1.53
CA MET A 77 -5.45 8.96 -2.82
C MET A 77 -6.95 9.25 -2.69
N ILE A 78 -7.62 8.70 -1.66
CA ILE A 78 -9.03 9.00 -1.37
C ILE A 78 -9.20 10.48 -1.04
N LEU A 79 -8.39 11.03 -0.14
CA LEU A 79 -8.49 12.44 0.25
C LEU A 79 -8.26 13.38 -0.93
N LYS A 80 -7.31 13.08 -1.82
CA LYS A 80 -7.10 13.84 -3.07
C LYS A 80 -8.32 13.77 -3.99
N LYS A 81 -8.89 12.58 -4.17
CA LYS A 81 -10.10 12.38 -4.97
C LYS A 81 -11.32 13.11 -4.40
N GLU A 82 -11.42 13.21 -3.07
CA GLU A 82 -12.47 13.94 -2.36
C GLU A 82 -12.22 15.45 -2.27
N GLY A 83 -11.08 15.95 -2.77
CA GLY A 83 -10.69 17.36 -2.68
C GLY A 83 -10.29 17.84 -1.28
N LEU A 84 -9.95 16.91 -0.39
CA LEU A 84 -9.57 17.14 1.01
C LEU A 84 -8.06 17.17 1.23
N LEU A 85 -7.26 16.89 0.19
CA LEU A 85 -5.80 17.00 0.20
C LEU A 85 -5.36 17.70 -1.09
N SER A 86 -4.68 18.84 -0.93
CA SER A 86 -4.14 19.69 -2.02
C SER A 86 -2.82 19.16 -2.57
#